data_AF-A0A6P2CWG2-F1
#
_entry.id   AF-A0A6P2CWG2-F1
#
_cell.length_a   1.000
_cell.length_b   1.000
_cell.length_c   1.000
_cell.angle_alpha   90.00
_cell.angle_beta   90.00
_cell.angle_gamma   90.00
#
_symmetry.space_group_name_H-M   'P 1'
#
loop_
_entity.id
_entity.type
_entity.pdbx_description
1 polymer ?
#
loop_
_entity_poly.entity_id
_entity_poly.type
_entity_poly.pdbx_seq_one_letter_code
_entity_poly.pdbx_strand_id
1 'polypeptide(L)'
;MRMPVLLALGTVPVLVAMCLGCSSPDRSRPRFDYALDIGDGWTAHVWSSQTEDARSVPEHDPDAPMVYCSLEHHGLKVVPIQWIDHDSGGAYQFEALRADNGRLVCVYEVNRYADYCSLAVLYDADSGECWRGAAANWRTDPAVAAKWRERFARVAREHPHFRVPTALLPDAPAR
;
A
#
# COMPACT_ATOMS: atom_id res chain seq x y z
N MET A 1 42.62 -53.50 40.11
CA MET A 1 43.60 -53.62 39.02
C MET A 1 42.83 -53.64 37.70
N ARG A 2 43.04 -52.62 36.86
CA ARG A 2 42.57 -52.43 35.46
C ARG A 2 41.05 -52.25 35.21
N MET A 3 40.67 -51.01 34.89
CA MET A 3 39.53 -50.68 34.02
C MET A 3 39.69 -51.37 32.65
N PRO A 4 38.58 -51.55 31.91
CA PRO A 4 38.45 -50.71 30.74
C PRO A 4 37.10 -49.99 30.64
N VAL A 5 37.24 -48.73 30.24
CA VAL A 5 36.27 -47.83 29.61
C VAL A 5 35.69 -48.47 28.37
N LEU A 6 34.37 -48.37 28.17
CA LEU A 6 33.75 -48.43 26.84
C LEU A 6 32.55 -47.46 26.80
N LEU A 7 32.82 -46.29 26.23
CA LEU A 7 31.83 -45.37 25.70
C LEU A 7 31.09 -46.05 24.55
N ALA A 8 29.76 -46.15 24.65
CA ALA A 8 28.90 -46.37 23.50
C ALA A 8 28.16 -45.07 23.21
N LEU A 9 28.76 -44.26 22.34
CA LEU A 9 28.13 -43.13 21.64
C LEU A 9 27.01 -43.68 20.76
N GLY A 10 25.79 -43.72 21.28
CA GLY A 10 24.58 -43.91 20.50
C GLY A 10 24.13 -42.57 19.91
N THR A 11 24.72 -42.20 18.77
CA THR A 11 24.25 -41.08 17.94
C THR A 11 22.82 -41.38 17.45
N VAL A 12 21.82 -40.77 18.08
CA VAL A 12 20.48 -40.68 17.48
C VAL A 12 20.60 -39.59 16.40
N PRO A 13 20.39 -39.92 15.10
CA PRO A 13 20.44 -38.92 14.06
C PRO A 13 19.32 -37.91 14.30
N VAL A 14 19.74 -36.67 14.52
CA VAL A 14 18.89 -35.49 14.37
C VAL A 14 18.43 -35.49 12.91
N LEU A 15 17.27 -36.09 12.66
CA LEU A 15 16.52 -35.89 11.43
C LEU A 15 15.99 -34.46 11.48
N VAL A 16 16.88 -33.51 11.17
CA VAL A 16 16.50 -32.20 10.67
C VAL A 16 15.79 -32.48 9.36
N ALA A 17 14.48 -32.66 9.42
CA ALA A 17 13.63 -32.51 8.26
C ALA A 17 13.77 -31.03 7.85
N MET A 18 14.77 -30.76 7.01
CA MET A 18 14.79 -29.60 6.14
C MET A 18 13.58 -29.76 5.22
N CYS A 19 12.42 -29.34 5.72
CA CYS A 19 11.34 -28.88 4.88
C CYS A 19 11.81 -27.55 4.28
N LEU A 20 12.81 -27.62 3.40
CA LEU A 20 12.95 -26.74 2.25
C LEU A 20 11.80 -27.08 1.30
N GLY A 21 10.58 -26.92 1.80
CA GLY A 21 9.45 -26.67 0.95
C GLY A 21 9.75 -25.30 0.38
N CYS A 22 10.15 -25.28 -0.89
CA CYS A 22 9.98 -24.13 -1.75
C CYS A 22 8.50 -23.79 -1.73
N SER A 23 8.06 -23.07 -0.70
CA SER A 23 6.92 -22.19 -0.78
C SER A 23 7.35 -21.14 -1.79
N SER A 24 7.16 -21.43 -3.07
CA SER A 24 6.89 -20.36 -4.03
C SER A 24 5.89 -19.47 -3.31
N PRO A 25 6.21 -18.21 -2.96
CA PRO A 25 5.24 -17.35 -2.32
C PRO A 25 4.01 -17.42 -3.21
N ASP A 26 2.88 -17.80 -2.63
CA ASP A 26 1.62 -17.96 -3.33
C ASP A 26 1.21 -16.57 -3.83
N ARG A 27 1.76 -16.18 -4.98
CA ARG A 27 1.55 -14.88 -5.63
C ARG A 27 0.11 -14.78 -6.17
N SER A 28 -0.70 -15.84 -6.06
CA SER A 28 -2.05 -15.89 -6.63
C SER A 28 -3.14 -15.39 -5.67
N ARG A 29 -2.84 -15.22 -4.37
CA ARG A 29 -3.86 -14.87 -3.38
C ARG A 29 -3.83 -13.38 -3.00
N PRO A 30 -4.99 -12.70 -2.96
CA PRO A 30 -5.19 -11.45 -2.25
C PRO A 30 -4.53 -11.47 -0.88
N ARG A 31 -3.56 -10.57 -0.65
CA ARG A 31 -2.70 -10.66 0.55
C ARG A 31 -3.19 -9.82 1.72
N PHE A 32 -3.99 -8.80 1.43
CA PHE A 32 -4.57 -7.91 2.43
C PHE A 32 -5.85 -7.28 1.91
N ASP A 33 -6.70 -6.90 2.86
CA ASP A 33 -7.91 -6.11 2.67
C ASP A 33 -8.05 -5.21 3.90
N TYR A 34 -7.76 -3.92 3.72
CA TYR A 34 -7.83 -2.90 4.75
C TYR A 34 -9.11 -2.10 4.57
N ALA A 35 -9.91 -2.01 5.62
CA ALA A 35 -10.96 -1.01 5.78
C ALA A 35 -10.54 -0.05 6.90
N LEU A 36 -10.14 1.16 6.53
CA LEU A 36 -9.63 2.19 7.43
C LEU A 36 -10.75 3.22 7.68
N ASP A 37 -11.25 3.29 8.91
CA ASP A 37 -12.16 4.35 9.34
C ASP A 37 -11.37 5.65 9.48
N ILE A 38 -11.80 6.68 8.76
CA ILE A 38 -11.17 8.01 8.74
C ILE A 38 -12.01 9.04 9.52
N GLY A 39 -13.14 8.61 10.10
CA GLY A 39 -14.08 9.44 10.83
C GLY A 39 -15.08 10.17 9.94
N ASP A 40 -16.13 10.71 10.57
CA ASP A 40 -17.24 11.41 9.91
C ASP A 40 -17.87 10.61 8.76
N GLY A 41 -17.93 9.28 8.92
CA GLY A 41 -18.51 8.38 7.94
C GLY A 41 -17.63 8.09 6.72
N TRP A 42 -16.37 8.55 6.70
CA TRP A 42 -15.41 8.19 5.66
C TRP A 42 -14.74 6.86 5.94
N THR A 43 -14.69 6.01 4.92
CA THR A 43 -13.95 4.75 4.96
C THR A 43 -13.03 4.64 3.74
N ALA A 44 -11.75 4.41 3.98
CA ALA A 44 -10.80 4.03 2.95
C ALA A 44 -10.68 2.52 2.86
N HIS A 45 -10.87 1.98 1.66
CA HIS A 45 -10.63 0.58 1.37
C HIS A 45 -9.37 0.45 0.55
N VAL A 46 -8.48 -0.47 0.93
CA VAL A 46 -7.25 -0.78 0.19
C VAL A 46 -7.04 -2.28 0.21
N TRP A 47 -6.96 -2.91 -0.96
CA TRP A 47 -6.84 -4.36 -1.07
C TRP A 47 -5.89 -4.77 -2.17
N SER A 48 -5.35 -5.99 -2.04
CA SER A 48 -4.59 -6.66 -3.08
C SER A 48 -5.49 -7.67 -3.80
N SER A 49 -5.59 -7.63 -5.12
CA SER A 49 -6.36 -8.59 -5.92
C SER A 49 -5.83 -8.63 -7.36
N GLN A 50 -6.07 -9.73 -8.07
CA GLN A 50 -5.80 -9.80 -9.51
C GLN A 50 -6.85 -9.03 -10.34
N THR A 51 -8.00 -8.72 -9.75
CA THR A 51 -9.05 -7.91 -10.40
C THR A 51 -9.47 -6.76 -9.49
N GLU A 52 -10.10 -5.74 -10.07
CA GLU A 52 -10.65 -4.63 -9.30
C GLU A 52 -11.66 -5.09 -8.23
N ASP A 53 -12.34 -6.21 -8.44
CA ASP A 53 -13.21 -6.80 -7.44
C ASP A 53 -12.40 -7.71 -6.50
N ALA A 54 -12.30 -7.30 -5.23
CA ALA A 54 -11.63 -8.06 -4.18
C ALA A 54 -12.19 -9.49 -4.01
N ARG A 55 -13.44 -9.75 -4.45
CA ARG A 55 -14.12 -11.05 -4.34
C ARG A 55 -13.97 -11.92 -5.58
N SER A 56 -13.50 -11.35 -6.68
CA SER A 56 -13.30 -12.06 -7.93
C SER A 56 -11.87 -12.60 -7.94
N VAL A 57 -11.72 -13.88 -7.61
CA VAL A 57 -10.47 -14.63 -7.80
C VAL A 57 -10.56 -15.29 -9.17
N PRO A 58 -9.73 -14.90 -10.14
CA PRO A 58 -9.63 -15.63 -11.39
C PRO A 58 -9.21 -17.08 -11.09
N GLU A 59 -9.99 -18.05 -11.54
CA GLU A 59 -9.69 -19.46 -11.23
C GLU A 59 -8.34 -19.92 -11.80
N HIS A 60 -7.76 -19.21 -12.79
CA HIS A 60 -6.57 -19.66 -13.54
C HIS A 60 -5.67 -18.52 -14.10
N ASP A 61 -5.67 -17.31 -13.53
CA ASP A 61 -4.92 -16.18 -14.11
C ASP A 61 -3.48 -16.08 -13.57
N PRO A 62 -2.43 -16.12 -14.43
CA PRO A 62 -1.04 -15.95 -14.03
C PRO A 62 -0.64 -14.51 -13.69
N ASP A 63 -1.52 -13.51 -13.86
CA ASP A 63 -1.17 -12.12 -13.64
C ASP A 63 -0.80 -11.81 -12.18
N ALA A 64 0.17 -10.91 -12.01
CA ALA A 64 0.61 -10.48 -10.69
C ALA A 64 -0.52 -9.69 -10.01
N PRO A 65 -0.80 -9.96 -8.72
CA PRO A 65 -1.80 -9.21 -7.98
C PRO A 65 -1.48 -7.72 -8.01
N MET A 66 -2.53 -6.92 -8.02
CA MET A 66 -2.49 -5.47 -8.05
C MET A 66 -3.03 -4.92 -6.73
N VAL A 67 -2.60 -3.71 -6.39
CA VAL A 67 -3.13 -2.99 -5.24
C VAL A 67 -4.13 -1.96 -5.71
N TYR A 68 -5.31 -1.99 -5.11
CA TYR A 68 -6.42 -1.11 -5.38
C TYR A 68 -6.80 -0.30 -4.15
N CYS A 69 -7.43 0.85 -4.38
CA CYS A 69 -8.01 1.68 -3.35
C CYS A 69 -9.35 2.26 -3.78
N SER A 70 -10.26 2.44 -2.82
CA SER A 70 -11.45 3.28 -2.97
C SER A 70 -11.71 4.10 -1.71
N LEU A 71 -12.44 5.21 -1.87
CA LEU A 71 -12.93 6.01 -0.75
C LEU A 71 -14.45 6.02 -0.76
N GLU A 72 -15.03 5.77 0.39
CA GLU A 72 -16.47 5.79 0.63
C GLU A 72 -16.81 6.84 1.69
N HIS A 73 -17.98 7.47 1.57
CA HIS A 73 -18.54 8.40 2.54
C HIS A 73 -19.99 8.02 2.81
N HIS A 74 -20.32 7.67 4.06
CA HIS A 74 -21.61 7.12 4.46
C HIS A 74 -22.05 5.91 3.61
N GLY A 75 -21.10 5.04 3.25
CA GLY A 75 -21.33 3.85 2.41
C GLY A 75 -21.52 4.13 0.92
N LEU A 76 -21.36 5.39 0.48
CA LEU A 76 -21.38 5.76 -0.92
C LEU A 76 -19.95 5.90 -1.44
N LYS A 77 -19.62 5.20 -2.53
CA LYS A 77 -18.30 5.28 -3.16
C LYS A 77 -18.10 6.67 -3.79
N VAL A 78 -17.19 7.44 -3.22
CA VAL A 78 -16.84 8.81 -3.66
C VAL A 78 -15.66 8.79 -4.63
N VAL A 79 -14.62 8.03 -4.31
CA VAL A 79 -13.54 7.74 -5.26
C VAL A 79 -13.77 6.34 -5.79
N PRO A 80 -13.99 6.18 -7.12
CA PRO A 80 -14.06 4.87 -7.75
C PRO A 80 -12.84 4.02 -7.44
N ILE A 81 -12.92 2.72 -7.71
CA ILE A 81 -11.76 1.84 -7.55
C ILE A 81 -10.60 2.40 -8.38
N GLN A 82 -9.45 2.59 -7.75
CA GLN A 82 -8.22 3.08 -8.37
C GLN A 82 -7.13 2.05 -8.20
N TRP A 83 -6.47 1.70 -9.29
CA TRP A 83 -5.21 0.99 -9.25
C TRP A 83 -4.09 1.91 -8.75
N ILE A 84 -3.31 1.46 -7.76
CA ILE A 84 -2.24 2.26 -7.14
C ILE A 84 -0.85 1.63 -7.22
N ASP A 85 -0.75 0.29 -7.34
CA ASP A 85 0.53 -0.42 -7.46
C ASP A 85 0.39 -1.84 -7.98
N HIS A 86 1.52 -2.47 -8.32
CA HIS A 86 1.62 -3.93 -8.36
C HIS A 86 1.90 -4.46 -6.96
N ASP A 87 1.20 -5.52 -6.57
CA ASP A 87 1.49 -6.22 -5.33
C ASP A 87 2.78 -7.06 -5.50
N SER A 88 3.88 -6.50 -5.01
CA SER A 88 5.24 -7.02 -5.16
C SER A 88 5.66 -8.03 -4.09
N GLY A 89 4.77 -8.46 -3.19
CA GLY A 89 5.16 -9.37 -2.12
C GLY A 89 5.61 -8.69 -0.82
N GLY A 90 5.74 -7.35 -0.80
CA GLY A 90 6.20 -6.60 0.38
C GLY A 90 5.22 -6.59 1.58
N ALA A 91 5.71 -6.13 2.73
CA ALA A 91 4.88 -5.84 3.90
C ALA A 91 4.19 -4.48 3.68
N TYR A 92 2.92 -4.52 3.26
CA TYR A 92 2.13 -3.32 3.06
C TYR A 92 1.52 -2.87 4.38
N GLN A 93 1.71 -1.59 4.74
CA GLN A 93 1.02 -0.93 5.84
C GLN A 93 0.39 0.35 5.31
N PHE A 94 -0.94 0.45 5.40
CA PHE A 94 -1.67 1.63 4.95
C PHE A 94 -2.18 2.43 6.13
N GLU A 95 -2.13 3.75 5.98
CA GLU A 95 -2.73 4.70 6.90
C GLU A 95 -3.61 5.68 6.13
N ALA A 96 -4.63 6.19 6.83
CA ALA A 96 -5.53 7.20 6.32
C ALA A 96 -5.46 8.45 7.20
N LEU A 97 -5.39 9.61 6.56
CA LEU A 97 -5.25 10.91 7.20
C LEU A 97 -6.37 11.83 6.74
N ARG A 98 -6.90 12.63 7.67
CA ARG A 98 -7.76 13.78 7.37
C ARG A 98 -7.06 15.07 7.72
N ALA A 99 -7.17 16.05 6.84
CA ALA A 99 -6.63 17.39 7.06
C ALA A 99 -7.59 18.45 6.54
N ASP A 100 -7.32 19.72 6.87
CA ASP A 100 -8.10 20.87 6.42
C ASP A 100 -9.59 20.72 6.83
N ASN A 101 -9.81 20.40 8.13
CA ASN A 101 -11.11 20.08 8.72
C ASN A 101 -11.85 18.92 8.01
N GLY A 102 -11.09 17.98 7.47
CA GLY A 102 -11.61 16.82 6.75
C GLY A 102 -11.95 17.05 5.29
N ARG A 103 -11.66 18.24 4.75
CA ARG A 103 -11.74 18.50 3.30
C ARG A 103 -10.77 17.60 2.52
N LEU A 104 -9.58 17.36 3.08
CA LEU A 104 -8.56 16.54 2.46
C LEU A 104 -8.55 15.16 3.12
N VAL A 105 -8.65 14.11 2.30
CA VAL A 105 -8.55 12.71 2.72
C VAL A 105 -7.39 12.07 1.96
N CYS A 106 -6.37 11.64 2.69
CA CYS A 106 -5.21 10.96 2.13
C CYS A 106 -5.13 9.52 2.61
N VAL A 107 -4.94 8.58 1.69
CA VAL A 107 -4.60 7.19 2.00
C VAL A 107 -3.25 6.91 1.40
N TYR A 108 -2.33 6.33 2.17
CA TYR A 108 -0.96 6.12 1.71
C TYR A 108 -0.30 4.88 2.32
N GLU A 109 0.68 4.30 1.62
CA GLU A 109 1.50 3.19 2.12
C GLU A 109 2.69 3.72 2.92
N VAL A 110 2.71 3.46 4.22
CA VAL A 110 3.62 4.10 5.20
C VAL A 110 5.09 3.87 4.87
N ASN A 111 5.45 2.68 4.41
CA ASN A 111 6.85 2.28 4.28
C ASN A 111 7.53 2.79 2.99
N ARG A 112 6.76 3.06 1.93
CA ARG A 112 7.30 3.30 0.59
C ARG A 112 6.80 4.60 -0.06
N TYR A 113 5.74 5.23 0.42
CA TYR A 113 5.13 6.38 -0.28
C TYR A 113 6.09 7.55 -0.54
N ALA A 114 7.03 7.81 0.38
CA ALA A 114 7.96 8.94 0.26
C ALA A 114 8.90 8.76 -0.95
N ASP A 115 9.29 7.52 -1.23
CA ASP A 115 10.13 7.13 -2.36
C ASP A 115 9.30 6.88 -3.64
N TYR A 116 8.02 6.51 -3.45
CA TYR A 116 7.09 6.11 -4.48
C TYR A 116 5.76 6.84 -4.33
N CYS A 117 5.66 8.03 -4.93
CA CYS A 117 4.43 8.82 -4.94
C CYS A 117 3.20 8.07 -5.53
N SER A 118 3.41 6.94 -6.22
CA SER A 118 2.41 5.95 -6.66
C SER A 118 1.48 5.50 -5.54
N LEU A 119 2.02 5.37 -4.34
CA LEU A 119 1.36 4.68 -3.23
C LEU A 119 0.54 5.61 -2.33
N ALA A 120 0.11 6.76 -2.85
CA ALA A 120 -0.76 7.69 -2.17
C ALA A 120 -1.95 8.10 -3.05
N VAL A 121 -3.13 8.13 -2.44
CA VAL A 121 -4.38 8.64 -2.99
C VAL A 121 -4.81 9.81 -2.12
N LEU A 122 -4.89 11.00 -2.70
CA LEU A 122 -5.36 12.22 -2.02
C LEU A 122 -6.61 12.72 -2.73
N TYR A 123 -7.70 12.87 -1.97
CA TYR A 123 -8.98 13.40 -2.41
C TYR A 123 -9.24 14.77 -1.77
N ASP A 124 -9.67 15.74 -2.58
CA ASP A 124 -10.13 17.05 -2.14
C ASP A 124 -11.66 17.12 -2.31
N ALA A 125 -12.37 17.09 -1.20
CA ALA A 125 -13.83 17.07 -1.17
C ALA A 125 -14.48 18.35 -1.70
N ASP A 126 -13.79 19.49 -1.62
CA ASP A 126 -14.32 20.78 -2.11
C ASP A 126 -14.38 20.80 -3.65
N SER A 127 -13.31 20.34 -4.29
CA SER A 127 -13.23 20.30 -5.76
C SER A 127 -13.70 18.97 -6.37
N GLY A 128 -13.91 17.94 -5.56
CA GLY A 128 -14.19 16.58 -6.02
C GLY A 128 -13.02 15.92 -6.77
N GLU A 129 -11.80 16.44 -6.61
CA GLU A 129 -10.64 15.97 -7.37
C GLU A 129 -9.85 14.90 -6.61
N CYS A 130 -9.29 13.95 -7.34
CA CYS A 130 -8.39 12.93 -6.80
C CYS A 130 -7.03 12.98 -7.51
N TRP A 131 -5.94 12.93 -6.73
CA TRP A 131 -4.55 12.94 -7.22
C TRP A 131 -4.24 11.83 -8.22
N ARG A 132 -4.98 10.71 -8.17
CA ARG A 132 -4.83 9.56 -9.07
C ARG A 132 -5.86 9.50 -10.19
N GLY A 133 -6.83 10.42 -10.23
CA GLY A 133 -7.83 10.47 -11.29
C GLY A 133 -7.24 10.87 -12.64
N ALA A 134 -8.00 10.66 -13.72
CA ALA A 134 -7.58 10.98 -15.10
C ALA A 134 -7.11 12.43 -15.32
N ALA A 135 -7.53 13.37 -14.46
CA ALA A 135 -7.13 14.78 -14.49
C ALA A 135 -5.76 15.06 -13.82
N ALA A 136 -5.06 14.01 -13.37
CA ALA A 136 -3.92 14.19 -12.49
C ALA A 136 -2.72 14.85 -13.14
N ASN A 137 -2.46 14.71 -14.46
CA ASN A 137 -1.43 15.30 -15.37
C ASN A 137 -0.19 16.04 -14.79
N TRP A 138 0.18 15.79 -13.54
CA TRP A 138 1.11 16.56 -12.74
C TRP A 138 2.54 16.32 -13.17
N ARG A 139 2.78 15.21 -13.87
CA ARG A 139 4.09 14.91 -14.47
C ARG A 139 4.42 15.87 -15.60
N THR A 140 3.41 16.43 -16.26
CA THR A 140 3.58 17.27 -17.46
C THR A 140 3.12 18.71 -17.26
N ASP A 141 2.23 18.96 -16.29
CA ASP A 141 1.69 20.29 -15.99
C ASP A 141 2.21 20.81 -14.64
N PRO A 142 3.10 21.83 -14.63
CA PRO A 142 3.63 22.42 -13.41
C PRO A 142 2.58 23.05 -12.50
N ALA A 143 1.49 23.59 -13.04
CA ALA A 143 0.41 24.19 -12.25
C ALA A 143 -0.37 23.11 -11.51
N VAL A 144 -0.64 21.98 -12.16
CA VAL A 144 -1.27 20.81 -11.53
C VAL A 144 -0.34 20.22 -10.46
N ALA A 145 0.96 20.09 -10.75
CA ALA A 145 1.95 19.66 -9.76
C ALA A 145 2.00 20.59 -8.54
N ALA A 146 2.00 21.91 -8.76
CA ALA A 146 1.99 22.90 -7.68
C ALA A 146 0.72 22.82 -6.83
N LYS A 147 -0.46 22.70 -7.46
CA LYS A 147 -1.74 22.51 -6.77
C LYS A 147 -1.70 21.32 -5.81
N TRP A 148 -1.23 20.17 -6.31
CA TRP A 148 -1.21 18.96 -5.50
C TRP A 148 -0.10 18.96 -4.46
N ARG A 149 1.07 19.52 -4.76
CA ARG A 149 2.12 19.78 -3.77
C ARG A 149 1.56 20.59 -2.60
N GLU A 150 0.80 21.64 -2.88
CA GLU A 150 0.17 22.45 -1.82
C GLU A 150 -0.78 21.61 -0.97
N ARG A 151 -1.69 20.84 -1.59
CA ARG A 151 -2.62 19.96 -0.86
C ARG A 151 -1.89 18.94 0.01
N PHE A 152 -0.86 18.27 -0.51
CA PHE A 152 -0.03 17.37 0.28
C PHE A 152 0.71 18.08 1.42
N ALA A 153 1.18 19.32 1.19
CA ALA A 153 1.81 20.12 2.23
C ALA A 153 0.81 20.49 3.34
N ARG A 154 -0.48 20.72 3.02
CA ARG A 154 -1.52 20.92 4.04
C ARG A 154 -1.67 19.68 4.93
N VAL A 155 -1.75 18.48 4.34
CA VAL A 155 -1.79 17.22 5.09
C VAL A 155 -0.55 17.07 5.98
N ALA A 156 0.65 17.30 5.44
CA ALA A 156 1.91 17.17 6.18
C ALA A 156 2.04 18.14 7.36
N ARG A 157 1.41 19.33 7.30
CA ARG A 157 1.40 20.28 8.43
C ARG A 157 0.63 19.77 9.63
N GLU A 158 -0.45 19.01 9.39
CA GLU A 158 -1.29 18.45 10.46
C GLU A 158 -0.79 17.06 10.90
N HIS A 159 -0.04 16.37 10.03
CA HIS A 159 0.47 15.02 10.25
C HIS A 159 1.99 14.97 10.06
N PRO A 160 2.81 15.27 11.09
CA PRO A 160 4.27 15.43 10.93
C PRO A 160 5.04 14.18 10.46
N HIS A 161 4.44 12.99 10.58
CA HIS A 161 5.01 11.74 10.08
C HIS A 161 4.77 11.56 8.56
N PHE A 162 3.79 12.30 8.02
CA PHE A 162 3.46 12.35 6.61
C PHE A 162 4.34 13.38 5.87
N ARG A 163 4.81 13.02 4.68
CA ARG A 163 5.72 13.83 3.87
C ARG A 163 5.10 14.13 2.51
N VAL A 164 5.43 15.29 1.97
CA VAL A 164 5.11 15.58 0.56
C VAL A 164 5.89 14.59 -0.31
N PRO A 165 5.24 13.93 -1.29
CA PRO A 165 5.93 12.97 -2.15
C PRO A 165 7.12 13.59 -2.88
N THR A 166 8.26 12.90 -2.91
CA THR A 166 9.52 13.43 -3.47
C THR A 166 9.36 13.88 -4.92
N ALA A 167 8.58 13.16 -5.72
CA ALA A 167 8.31 13.50 -7.13
C ALA A 167 7.57 14.84 -7.33
N LEU A 168 6.97 15.38 -6.27
CA LEU A 168 6.35 16.70 -6.28
C LEU A 168 7.30 17.80 -5.82
N LEU A 169 8.49 17.51 -5.31
CA LEU A 169 9.39 18.56 -4.82
C LEU A 169 9.97 19.39 -6.00
N PRO A 170 10.24 20.70 -5.81
CA PRO A 170 10.71 21.57 -6.89
C PRO A 170 11.99 21.10 -7.58
N ASP A 171 12.89 20.46 -6.82
CA ASP A 171 14.19 19.97 -7.29
C ASP A 171 14.21 18.45 -7.56
N ALA A 172 13.03 17.82 -7.69
CA ALA A 172 12.95 16.40 -7.97
C ALA A 172 13.61 16.10 -9.33
N PRO A 173 14.52 15.13 -9.42
CA PRO A 173 15.09 14.75 -10.71
C PRO A 173 13.96 14.26 -11.62
N ALA A 174 13.88 14.82 -12.84
CA ALA A 174 13.00 14.31 -13.87
C ALA A 174 13.39 12.84 -14.14
N ARG A 175 12.48 11.92 -13.87
CA ARG A 175 12.64 10.49 -14.18
C ARG A 175 12.17 10.19 -15.58
#